data_AF-A0A364K8V2-F1
#
_entry.id   AF-A0A364K8V2-F1
#
_cell.length_a   1.000
_cell.length_b   1.000
_cell.length_c   1.000
_cell.angle_alpha   90.00
_cell.angle_beta   90.00
_cell.angle_gamma   90.00
#
_symmetry.space_group_name_H-M   'P 1'
#
loop_
_entity.id
_entity.type
_entity.pdbx_description
1 polymer ?
#
loop_
_entity_poly.entity_id
_entity_poly.type
_entity_poly.pdbx_seq_one_letter_code
_entity_poly.pdbx_strand_id
1 'polypeptide(L)'
;MLHYKEVTRLSEENVVPLKPPHQRRFQTLNIDGLGNINTEEGYNRAVEPIPKLLEQIADQLQGQPQAAGTINLNVKFPLSISCQWVICQFHQQFPNITLDIVDQNGKRTYLQGNQLPPQKR
;
A
#
# COMPACT_ATOMS: atom_id res chain seq x y z
N MET A 1 24.55 6.19 -0.70
CA MET A 1 23.33 5.37 -0.69
C MET A 1 22.70 5.51 0.68
N LEU A 2 21.52 6.13 0.78
CA LEU A 2 20.81 6.26 2.06
C LEU A 2 20.14 4.92 2.36
N HIS A 3 20.60 4.25 3.41
CA HIS A 3 19.99 3.03 3.91
C HIS A 3 18.88 3.44 4.89
N TYR A 4 17.62 3.30 4.48
CA TYR A 4 16.47 3.56 5.34
C TYR A 4 16.22 2.29 6.16
N LYS A 5 16.48 2.36 7.47
CA LYS A 5 16.30 1.24 8.39
C LYS A 5 15.39 1.67 9.53
N GLU A 6 14.12 1.90 9.21
CA GLU A 6 13.09 2.16 10.21
C GLU A 6 12.24 0.90 10.39
N VAL A 7 12.22 0.36 11.62
CA VAL A 7 11.26 -0.68 12.02
C VAL A 7 10.08 0.06 12.64
N THR A 8 9.24 0.66 11.81
CA THR A 8 8.07 1.36 12.31
C THR A 8 6.97 0.34 12.58
N ARG A 9 6.74 0.02 13.86
CA ARG A 9 5.53 -0.71 14.29
C ARG A 9 4.35 0.24 14.19
N LEU A 10 3.70 0.28 13.03
CA LEU A 10 2.54 1.14 12.79
C LEU A 10 1.27 0.36 13.12
N SER A 11 0.68 0.66 14.27
CA SER A 11 -0.71 0.31 14.57
C SER A 11 -1.65 1.21 13.76
N GLU A 12 -2.83 0.70 13.38
CA GLU A 12 -3.87 1.44 12.63
C GLU A 12 -4.23 2.80 13.28
N GLU A 13 -3.95 2.95 14.57
CA GLU A 13 -4.18 4.12 15.42
C GLU A 13 -3.28 5.33 15.07
N ASN A 14 -2.15 5.12 14.38
CA ASN A 14 -1.17 6.18 14.05
C ASN A 14 -1.25 6.66 12.59
N VAL A 15 -2.28 6.25 11.86
CA VAL A 15 -2.40 6.46 10.42
C VAL A 15 -3.24 7.72 10.13
N VAL A 16 -2.62 8.73 9.53
CA VAL A 16 -3.28 10.02 9.21
C VAL A 16 -4.29 9.82 8.06
N PRO A 17 -5.45 10.53 8.05
CA PRO A 17 -6.37 10.48 6.93
C PRO A 17 -5.68 10.81 5.60
N LEU A 18 -6.04 10.10 4.53
CA LEU A 18 -5.53 10.41 3.19
C LEU A 18 -5.93 11.84 2.79
N LYS A 19 -4.99 12.55 2.16
CA LYS A 19 -5.22 13.83 1.47
C LYS A 19 -6.38 13.71 0.46
N PRO A 20 -6.96 14.81 -0.05
CA PRO A 20 -7.91 14.76 -1.16
C PRO A 20 -7.31 14.04 -2.38
N PRO A 21 -8.10 13.34 -3.22
CA PRO A 21 -7.59 12.50 -4.31
C PRO A 21 -6.57 13.16 -5.25
N HIS A 22 -6.76 14.44 -5.58
CA HIS A 22 -5.87 15.20 -6.46
C HIS A 22 -4.51 15.55 -5.83
N GLN A 23 -4.33 15.31 -4.52
CA GLN A 23 -3.09 15.56 -3.78
C GLN A 23 -2.41 14.25 -3.35
N ARG A 24 -2.98 13.09 -3.71
CA ARG A 24 -2.44 11.79 -3.36
C ARG A 24 -1.37 11.36 -4.35
N ARG A 25 -0.33 10.70 -3.85
CA ARG A 25 0.69 10.00 -4.65
C ARG A 25 0.16 8.69 -5.19
N PHE A 26 -0.73 8.03 -4.46
CA PHE A 26 -1.28 6.74 -4.83
C PHE A 26 -2.79 6.79 -5.07
N GLN A 27 -3.21 6.17 -6.17
CA GLN A 27 -4.61 5.98 -6.48
C GLN A 27 -5.15 4.75 -5.76
N THR A 28 -6.33 4.86 -5.18
CA THR A 28 -7.09 3.74 -4.61
C THR A 28 -8.20 3.33 -5.55
N LEU A 29 -8.58 2.05 -5.52
CA LEU A 29 -9.68 1.52 -6.33
C LEU A 29 -10.98 1.57 -5.54
N ASN A 30 -12.11 1.70 -6.21
CA ASN A 30 -13.41 1.34 -5.65
C ASN A 30 -13.67 -0.13 -5.97
N ILE A 31 -14.15 -0.91 -5.00
CA ILE A 31 -14.39 -2.36 -5.18
C ILE A 31 -15.80 -2.68 -4.70
N ASP A 32 -16.65 -3.28 -5.54
CA ASP A 32 -17.99 -3.70 -5.12
C ASP A 32 -17.99 -5.02 -4.34
N GLY A 33 -19.18 -5.45 -3.90
CA GLY A 33 -19.37 -6.70 -3.15
C GLY A 33 -19.04 -7.98 -3.94
N LEU A 34 -18.89 -7.91 -5.26
CA LEU A 34 -18.50 -9.03 -6.12
C LEU A 34 -17.01 -9.03 -6.46
N GLY A 35 -16.29 -7.96 -6.10
CA GLY A 35 -14.87 -7.79 -6.37
C GLY A 35 -14.57 -7.07 -7.70
N ASN A 36 -15.57 -6.49 -8.37
CA ASN A 36 -15.34 -5.70 -9.57
C ASN A 36 -14.74 -4.34 -9.21
N ILE A 37 -13.92 -3.82 -10.12
CA ILE A 37 -13.16 -2.58 -9.91
C ILE A 37 -13.90 -1.39 -10.54
N ASN A 38 -13.97 -0.29 -9.78
CA ASN A 38 -14.50 1.01 -10.20
C ASN A 38 -15.94 0.98 -10.75
N THR A 39 -16.78 0.13 -10.17
CA THR A 39 -18.22 0.14 -10.41
C THR A 39 -18.90 1.27 -9.62
N GLU A 40 -20.11 1.66 -10.03
CA GLU A 40 -20.90 2.73 -9.39
C GLU A 40 -21.19 2.42 -7.91
N GLU A 41 -21.48 1.15 -7.61
CA GLU A 41 -21.72 0.62 -6.25
C GLU A 41 -20.41 0.27 -5.49
N GLY A 42 -19.25 0.59 -6.07
CA GLY A 42 -17.96 0.22 -5.52
C GLY A 42 -17.64 0.96 -4.22
N TYR A 43 -17.29 0.23 -3.17
CA TYR A 43 -16.87 0.82 -1.91
C TYR A 43 -15.52 1.52 -2.05
N ASN A 44 -15.43 2.77 -1.59
CA ASN A 44 -14.19 3.53 -1.59
C ASN A 44 -13.14 2.92 -0.65
N ARG A 45 -12.07 2.39 -1.21
CA ARG A 45 -10.98 1.74 -0.45
C ARG A 45 -9.91 2.70 0.08
N ALA A 46 -10.05 4.00 -0.13
CA ALA A 46 -9.20 5.03 0.50
C ALA A 46 -9.29 5.03 2.03
N VAL A 47 -10.32 4.41 2.61
CA VAL A 47 -10.47 4.28 4.05
C VAL A 47 -9.54 3.23 4.66
N GLU A 48 -8.99 2.32 3.83
CA GLU A 48 -8.11 1.25 4.30
C GLU A 48 -6.80 1.80 4.89
N PRO A 49 -6.17 1.09 5.85
CA PRO A 49 -4.93 1.54 6.48
C PRO A 49 -3.73 1.59 5.53
N ILE A 50 -3.57 0.60 4.64
CA ILE A 50 -2.39 0.48 3.76
C ILE A 50 -2.23 1.68 2.82
N PRO A 51 -3.27 2.17 2.11
CA PRO A 51 -3.16 3.37 1.30
C PRO A 51 -2.67 4.59 2.07
N LYS A 52 -3.24 4.85 3.24
CA LYS A 52 -2.85 5.97 4.11
C LYS A 52 -1.40 5.83 4.58
N LEU A 53 -1.02 4.63 5.00
CA LEU A 53 0.31 4.33 5.48
C LEU A 53 1.39 4.54 4.40
N LEU A 54 1.17 3.97 3.22
CA LEU A 54 2.14 4.10 2.13
C LEU A 54 2.25 5.54 1.64
N GLU A 55 1.15 6.30 1.65
CA GLU A 55 1.17 7.74 1.37
C GLU A 55 2.07 8.48 2.38
N GLN A 56 1.93 8.21 3.69
CA GLN A 56 2.76 8.83 4.72
C GLN A 56 4.24 8.48 4.56
N ILE A 57 4.56 7.21 4.29
CA ILE A 57 5.94 6.77 4.05
C ILE A 57 6.51 7.48 2.80
N ALA A 58 5.71 7.56 1.73
CA ALA A 58 6.15 8.21 0.49
C ALA A 58 6.38 9.72 0.66
N ASP A 59 5.59 10.38 1.52
CA ASP A 59 5.84 11.78 1.91
C ASP A 59 7.15 11.93 2.69
N GLN A 60 7.46 11.01 3.62
CA GLN A 60 8.73 11.03 4.36
C GLN A 60 9.95 10.77 3.46
N LEU A 61 9.79 9.91 2.46
CA LEU A 61 10.82 9.58 1.47
C LEU A 61 10.89 10.57 0.30
N GLN A 62 10.07 11.63 0.31
CA GLN A 62 10.00 12.58 -0.79
C GLN A 62 11.39 13.14 -1.14
N GLY A 63 11.73 13.08 -2.44
CA GLY A 63 13.04 13.50 -2.94
C GLY A 63 14.13 12.42 -2.86
N GLN A 64 13.80 11.21 -2.37
CA GLN A 64 14.74 10.09 -2.23
C GLN A 64 14.25 8.83 -2.97
N PRO A 65 14.03 8.86 -4.31
CA PRO A 65 13.57 7.69 -5.06
C PRO A 65 14.55 6.50 -5.04
N GLN A 66 15.81 6.76 -4.68
CA GLN A 66 16.86 5.75 -4.54
C GLN A 66 16.97 5.20 -3.12
N ALA A 67 16.11 5.61 -2.19
CA ALA A 67 16.05 5.05 -0.84
C ALA A 67 15.88 3.54 -0.91
N ALA A 68 16.65 2.82 -0.10
CA ALA A 68 16.68 1.37 -0.10
C ALA A 68 16.55 0.82 1.31
N GLY A 69 15.92 -0.35 1.45
CA GLY A 69 15.70 -1.00 2.73
C GLY A 69 14.52 -1.94 2.75
N THR A 70 14.18 -2.44 3.94
CA THR A 70 13.01 -3.29 4.16
C THR A 70 12.09 -2.64 5.19
N ILE A 71 10.83 -2.48 4.82
CA ILE A 71 9.76 -2.02 5.71
C ILE A 71 8.91 -3.24 6.07
N ASN A 72 8.79 -3.53 7.36
CA ASN A 72 7.99 -4.65 7.85
C ASN A 72 6.59 -4.15 8.22
N LEU A 73 5.56 -4.70 7.59
CA LEU A 73 4.17 -4.31 7.79
C LEU A 73 3.39 -5.49 8.39
N ASN A 74 2.80 -5.29 9.55
CA ASN A 74 1.87 -6.25 10.13
C ASN A 74 0.43 -5.77 9.87
N VAL A 75 -0.37 -6.61 9.21
CA VAL A 75 -1.75 -6.30 8.86
C VAL A 75 -2.73 -7.24 9.55
N LYS A 76 -3.90 -6.73 9.91
CA LYS A 76 -4.93 -7.57 10.55
C LYS A 76 -5.54 -8.58 9.58
N PHE A 77 -5.71 -8.20 8.32
CA PHE A 77 -6.37 -9.01 7.30
C PHE A 77 -5.50 -9.17 6.05
N PRO A 78 -5.73 -10.22 5.25
CA PRO A 78 -5.10 -10.36 3.94
C PRO A 78 -5.31 -9.11 3.07
N LEU A 79 -4.32 -8.78 2.24
CA LEU A 79 -4.34 -7.58 1.40
C LEU A 79 -5.49 -7.62 0.38
N SER A 80 -6.34 -6.60 0.39
CA SER A 80 -7.36 -6.36 -0.64
C SER A 80 -6.71 -6.09 -2.00
N ILE A 81 -7.46 -6.24 -3.09
CA ILE A 81 -7.02 -5.87 -4.44
C ILE A 81 -6.60 -4.39 -4.50
N SER A 82 -7.31 -3.50 -3.81
CA SER A 82 -6.93 -2.08 -3.74
C SER A 82 -5.63 -1.85 -2.99
N CYS A 83 -5.38 -2.57 -1.88
CA CYS A 83 -4.10 -2.49 -1.17
C CYS A 83 -2.95 -2.98 -2.05
N GLN A 84 -3.13 -4.08 -2.77
CA GLN A 84 -2.14 -4.60 -3.72
C GLN A 84 -1.84 -3.58 -4.83
N TRP A 85 -2.87 -2.90 -5.36
CA TRP A 85 -2.72 -1.83 -6.35
C TRP A 85 -1.88 -0.65 -5.84
N VAL A 86 -2.09 -0.21 -4.60
CA VAL A 86 -1.28 0.86 -4.00
C VAL A 86 0.16 0.40 -3.77
N ILE A 87 0.37 -0.84 -3.33
CA ILE A 87 1.71 -1.40 -3.15
C ILE A 87 2.49 -1.45 -4.47
N CYS A 88 1.84 -1.83 -5.58
CA CYS A 88 2.47 -1.79 -6.89
C CYS A 88 2.93 -0.36 -7.26
N GLN A 89 2.08 0.65 -7.06
CA GLN A 89 2.46 2.05 -7.31
C GLN A 89 3.60 2.52 -6.39
N PHE A 90 3.61 2.09 -5.13
CA PHE A 90 4.68 2.39 -4.19
C PHE A 90 6.03 1.83 -4.68
N HIS A 91 6.06 0.56 -5.09
CA HIS A 91 7.29 -0.05 -5.63
C HIS A 91 7.77 0.61 -6.94
N GLN A 92 6.86 1.13 -7.76
CA GLN A 92 7.25 1.91 -8.95
C GLN A 92 7.97 3.21 -8.57
N GLN A 93 7.58 3.85 -7.46
CA GLN A 93 8.23 5.08 -6.98
C GLN A 93 9.50 4.82 -6.16
N PHE A 94 9.56 3.70 -5.43
CA PHE A 94 10.66 3.31 -4.54
C PHE A 94 11.12 1.87 -4.81
N PRO A 95 11.79 1.62 -5.95
CA PRO A 95 12.10 0.26 -6.42
C PRO A 95 13.10 -0.50 -5.53
N ASN A 96 13.89 0.22 -4.73
CA ASN A 96 14.88 -0.39 -3.84
C ASN A 96 14.33 -0.66 -2.42
N ILE A 97 13.05 -0.36 -2.16
CA ILE A 97 12.37 -0.66 -0.91
C ILE A 97 11.60 -1.97 -1.05
N THR A 98 11.86 -2.88 -0.12
CA THR A 98 11.11 -4.14 0.04
C THR A 98 10.04 -3.95 1.11
N LEU A 99 8.80 -4.32 0.81
CA LEU A 99 7.72 -4.41 1.80
C LEU A 99 7.58 -5.87 2.25
N ASP A 100 7.88 -6.18 3.51
CA ASP A 100 7.66 -7.50 4.11
C ASP A 100 6.33 -7.46 4.88
N ILE A 101 5.26 -7.95 4.25
CA ILE A 101 3.90 -7.81 4.76
C ILE A 101 3.43 -9.14 5.33
N VAL A 102 3.06 -9.15 6.61
CA VAL A 102 2.60 -10.34 7.34
C VAL A 102 1.20 -10.10 7.91
N ASP A 103 0.26 -10.99 7.62
CA ASP A 103 -1.06 -10.94 8.25
C ASP A 103 -1.07 -11.56 9.66
N GLN A 104 -2.16 -11.36 10.41
CA GLN A 104 -2.31 -11.90 11.78
C GLN A 104 -2.23 -13.43 11.87
N ASN A 105 -2.40 -14.14 10.75
CA ASN A 105 -2.28 -15.60 10.68
C ASN A 105 -0.85 -16.04 10.32
N GLY A 106 0.10 -15.11 10.23
CA GLY A 106 1.48 -15.36 9.84
C GLY A 106 1.69 -15.53 8.34
N LYS A 107 0.66 -15.28 7.51
CA LYS A 107 0.80 -15.38 6.05
C LYS A 107 1.56 -14.17 5.53
N ARG A 108 2.72 -14.42 4.94
CA ARG A 108 3.51 -13.41 4.26
C ARG A 108 3.02 -13.18 2.85
N THR A 109 2.90 -11.92 2.44
CA THR A 109 2.59 -11.54 1.06
C THR A 109 3.79 -10.82 0.46
N TYR A 110 4.37 -11.41 -0.58
CA TYR A 110 5.43 -10.82 -1.38
C TYR A 110 4.82 -10.33 -2.69
N LEU A 111 4.67 -9.01 -2.84
CA LEU A 111 4.25 -8.42 -4.11
C LEU A 111 5.51 -7.97 -4.84
N GLN A 112 5.87 -8.70 -5.90
CA GLN A 112 6.91 -8.24 -6.82
C GLN A 112 6.30 -7.14 -7.71
N GLY A 113 7.00 -5.99 -7.78
CA GLY A 113 6.58 -4.87 -8.62
C GLY A 113 6.33 -5.35 -10.05
N ASN A 114 5.07 -5.18 -10.49
CA ASN A 114 4.53 -5.34 -11.86
C ASN A 114 3.42 -6.39 -12.06
N GLN A 115 2.92 -7.07 -11.02
CA GLN A 115 1.72 -7.91 -11.19
C GLN A 115 0.54 -7.34 -10.39
N LEU A 116 -0.34 -6.63 -11.11
CA LEU A 116 -1.74 -6.48 -10.70
C LEU A 116 -2.31 -7.89 -10.44
N PRO A 117 -3.09 -8.12 -9.37
CA PRO A 117 -3.79 -9.38 -9.22
C PRO A 117 -4.64 -9.66 -10.48
N PRO A 118 -4.68 -10.89 -10.98
CA PRO A 118 -5.44 -11.23 -12.17
C PRO A 118 -6.89 -10.80 -11.97
N GLN A 119 -7.38 -9.97 -12.88
CA GLN A 119 -8.77 -9.54 -12.86
C GLN A 119 -9.63 -10.75 -13.20
N LYS A 120 -10.48 -11.18 -12.26
CA LYS A 120 -11.51 -12.16 -12.57
C LYS A 120 -12.48 -11.49 -13.54
N ARG A 121 -12.53 -12.00 -14.78
CA ARG A 121 -13.56 -11.70 -15.77
C ARG A 121 -14.87 -12.37 -15.38
#